data_AF-A0A2P9BMS8-F1
#
_entry.id   AF-A0A2P9BMS8-F1
#
_cell.length_a   1.000
_cell.length_b   1.000
_cell.length_c   1.000
_cell.angle_alpha   90.00
_cell.angle_beta   90.00
_cell.angle_gamma   90.00
#
_symmetry.space_group_name_H-M   'P 1'
#
loop_
_entity.id
_entity.type
_entity.pdbx_description
1 polymer ?
#
loop_
_entity_poly.entity_id
_entity_poly.type
_entity_poly.pdbx_seq_one_letter_code
_entity_poly.pdbx_strand_id
1 'polypeptide(L)'
;MKNTRQECKEQFDKEIQKIILKDKLEKELMDKFATLHTDMARVLGEIAAFALKGWKTEAIAAATKYAMKEGAAQGAAKGLAEGMRVTIGVLKKHGVGELCPELLESIGSKIHYTDAGQISKIILQKLETYCGLGSTPDGLSCMGIRTKLGLIISGNRQPPPDYIYIPQMMKEIVYKAKLTADDVTKTISERVTDILTRQQTSEIAATYASWQIPIIASIVAIVVIILVMVIIYLVLRYRRKKKMKKKLQYIKLLEE
;
A
#
# COMPACT_ATOMS: atom_id res chain seq x y z
N MET A 1 17.86 65.55 63.12
CA MET A 1 18.24 64.77 61.92
C MET A 1 17.80 63.30 61.93
N LYS A 2 17.07 62.78 62.94
CA LYS A 2 16.66 61.34 62.98
C LYS A 2 15.40 60.99 62.15
N ASN A 3 14.42 61.90 62.01
CA ASN A 3 13.14 61.62 61.33
C ASN A 3 13.28 61.27 59.83
N THR A 4 14.08 62.04 59.08
CA THR A 4 14.25 61.82 57.64
C THR A 4 14.99 60.51 57.29
N ARG A 5 15.81 59.97 58.20
CA ARG A 5 16.48 58.67 58.03
C ARG A 5 15.53 57.49 58.22
N GLN A 6 14.61 57.61 59.17
CA GLN A 6 13.67 56.54 59.52
C GLN A 6 12.59 56.38 58.44
N GLU A 7 12.08 57.51 57.91
CA GLU A 7 11.18 57.53 56.74
C GLU A 7 11.83 56.92 55.48
N CYS A 8 13.13 57.16 55.27
CA CYS A 8 13.87 56.61 54.13
C CYS A 8 14.02 55.07 54.23
N LYS A 9 14.19 54.54 55.44
CA LYS A 9 14.24 53.09 55.71
C LYS A 9 12.89 52.42 55.45
N GLU A 10 11.80 53.01 55.94
CA GLU A 10 10.44 52.51 55.70
C GLU A 10 10.03 52.57 54.23
N GLN A 11 10.41 53.63 53.50
CA GLN A 11 10.20 53.71 52.06
C GLN A 11 10.96 52.59 51.32
N PHE A 12 12.20 52.31 51.75
CA PHE A 12 13.02 51.26 51.13
C PHE A 12 12.44 49.86 51.36
N ASP A 13 11.98 49.57 52.57
CA ASP A 13 11.33 48.29 52.89
C ASP A 13 9.97 48.14 52.17
N LYS A 14 9.18 49.21 52.03
CA LYS A 14 7.94 49.20 51.24
C LYS A 14 8.20 48.94 49.76
N GLU A 15 9.21 49.59 49.17
CA GLU A 15 9.65 49.35 47.79
C GLU A 15 10.12 47.90 47.59
N ILE A 16 10.90 47.37 48.53
CA ILE A 16 11.34 45.96 48.51
C ILE A 16 10.17 45.00 48.56
N GLN A 17 9.23 45.19 49.51
CA GLN A 17 8.03 44.37 49.63
C GLN A 17 7.20 44.38 48.34
N LYS A 18 7.03 45.56 47.73
CA LYS A 18 6.29 45.71 46.46
C LYS A 18 6.97 44.99 45.29
N ILE A 19 8.30 45.06 45.21
CA ILE A 19 9.10 44.35 44.21
C ILE A 19 9.01 42.84 44.42
N ILE A 20 9.10 42.35 45.66
CA ILE A 20 9.00 40.92 46.00
C ILE A 20 7.61 40.38 45.62
N LEU A 21 6.55 41.12 45.95
CA LEU A 21 5.17 40.73 45.64
C LEU A 21 4.95 40.65 44.12
N LYS A 22 5.46 41.65 43.37
CA LYS A 22 5.39 41.69 41.91
C LYS A 22 6.19 40.55 41.26
N ASP A 23 7.39 40.27 41.74
CA ASP A 23 8.22 39.15 41.28
C ASP A 23 7.53 37.80 41.57
N LYS A 24 6.81 37.67 42.70
CA LYS A 24 6.09 36.43 43.06
C LYS A 24 4.89 36.20 42.13
N LEU A 25 4.14 37.26 41.82
CA LEU A 25 3.02 37.23 40.89
C LEU A 25 3.48 36.93 39.45
N GLU A 26 4.52 37.64 38.97
CA GLU A 26 5.11 37.39 37.65
C GLU A 26 5.67 35.97 37.54
N LYS A 27 6.23 35.42 38.63
CA LYS A 27 6.72 34.05 38.67
C LYS A 27 5.59 33.02 38.60
N GLU A 28 4.54 33.17 39.42
CA GLU A 28 3.37 32.28 39.33
C GLU A 28 2.69 32.35 37.97
N LEU A 29 2.58 33.55 37.39
CA LEU A 29 1.98 33.75 36.08
C LEU A 29 2.81 33.07 34.98
N MET A 30 4.13 33.26 34.98
CA MET A 30 5.05 32.62 34.03
C MET A 30 5.06 31.09 34.18
N ASP A 31 5.02 30.59 35.42
CA ASP A 31 5.02 29.15 35.69
C ASP A 31 3.74 28.51 35.15
N LYS A 32 2.57 29.11 35.43
CA LYS A 32 1.26 28.67 34.91
C LYS A 32 1.18 28.76 33.38
N PHE A 33 1.69 29.83 32.77
CA PHE A 33 1.72 29.97 31.32
C PHE A 33 2.64 28.93 30.67
N ALA A 34 3.80 28.68 31.28
CA ALA A 34 4.71 27.63 30.84
C ALA A 34 4.07 26.25 30.97
N THR A 35 3.40 25.93 32.08
CA THR A 35 2.71 24.63 32.25
C THR A 35 1.61 24.46 31.21
N LEU A 36 0.76 25.47 31.03
CA LEU A 36 -0.37 25.44 30.09
C LEU A 36 0.09 25.29 28.63
N HIS A 37 1.17 25.99 28.26
CA HIS A 37 1.72 25.88 26.90
C HIS A 37 2.34 24.50 26.66
N THR A 38 3.01 23.93 27.66
CA THR A 38 3.61 22.59 27.58
C THR A 38 2.53 21.52 27.44
N ASP A 39 1.43 21.64 28.19
CA ASP A 39 0.29 20.71 28.09
C ASP A 39 -0.48 20.85 26.77
N MET A 40 -0.71 22.07 26.27
CA MET A 40 -1.32 22.26 24.94
C MET A 40 -0.44 21.71 23.82
N ALA A 41 0.87 21.97 23.85
CA ALA A 41 1.79 21.43 22.85
C ALA A 41 1.82 19.90 22.87
N ARG A 42 1.78 19.29 24.06
CA ARG A 42 1.72 17.84 24.23
C ARG A 42 0.43 17.25 23.68
N VAL A 43 -0.73 17.79 24.06
CA VAL A 43 -2.04 17.30 23.63
C VAL A 43 -2.23 17.48 22.12
N LEU A 44 -1.86 18.63 21.55
CA LEU A 44 -1.95 18.87 20.11
C LEU A 44 -1.01 17.94 19.32
N GLY A 45 0.19 17.68 19.83
CA GLY A 45 1.13 16.73 19.24
C GLY A 45 0.59 15.29 19.21
N GLU A 46 -0.02 14.85 20.31
CA GLU A 46 -0.63 13.51 20.41
C GLU A 46 -1.82 13.35 19.45
N ILE A 47 -2.73 14.34 19.40
CA ILE A 47 -3.90 14.32 18.49
C ILE A 47 -3.46 14.34 17.03
N ALA A 48 -2.51 15.20 16.67
CA ALA A 48 -1.99 15.27 15.30
C ALA A 48 -1.31 13.95 14.89
N ALA A 49 -0.50 13.35 15.76
CA ALA A 49 0.14 12.07 15.52
C ALA A 49 -0.89 10.93 15.38
N PHE A 50 -1.96 10.96 16.17
CA PHE A 50 -3.04 9.97 16.09
C PHE A 50 -3.82 10.07 14.77
N ALA A 51 -4.22 11.28 14.37
CA ALA A 51 -4.91 11.52 13.11
C ALA A 51 -4.06 11.07 11.90
N LEU A 52 -2.77 11.40 11.91
CA LEU A 52 -1.81 10.98 10.88
C LEU A 52 -1.65 9.45 10.80
N LYS A 53 -1.61 8.76 11.93
CA LYS A 53 -1.57 7.28 11.98
C LYS A 53 -2.88 6.67 11.47
N GLY A 54 -4.01 7.25 11.83
CA GLY A 54 -5.33 6.86 11.32
C GLY A 54 -5.38 6.96 9.80
N TRP A 55 -5.02 8.13 9.26
CA TRP A 55 -4.95 8.36 7.81
C TRP A 55 -4.03 7.36 7.10
N LYS A 56 -2.83 7.12 7.62
CA LYS A 56 -1.90 6.14 7.04
C LYS A 56 -2.52 4.75 6.97
N THR A 57 -3.23 4.33 8.02
CA THR A 57 -3.86 3.01 8.09
C THR A 57 -5.00 2.89 7.09
N GLU A 58 -5.85 3.90 7.00
CA GLU A 58 -6.96 3.94 6.04
C GLU A 58 -6.48 3.99 4.59
N ALA A 59 -5.43 4.78 4.31
CA ALA A 59 -4.81 4.86 2.99
C ALA A 59 -4.21 3.51 2.57
N ILE A 60 -3.51 2.82 3.47
CA ILE A 60 -2.96 1.47 3.19
C ILE A 60 -4.10 0.46 2.96
N ALA A 61 -5.18 0.53 3.74
CA ALA A 61 -6.33 -0.35 3.55
C ALA A 61 -7.01 -0.12 2.19
N ALA A 62 -7.21 1.14 1.80
CA ALA A 62 -7.76 1.49 0.50
C ALA A 62 -6.86 1.02 -0.66
N ALA A 63 -5.55 1.25 -0.54
CA ALA A 63 -4.57 0.80 -1.53
C ALA A 63 -4.52 -0.73 -1.66
N THR A 64 -4.60 -1.45 -0.54
CA THR A 64 -4.64 -2.93 -0.54
C THR A 64 -5.89 -3.44 -1.25
N LYS A 65 -7.05 -2.82 -1.00
CA LYS A 65 -8.32 -3.16 -1.66
C LYS A 65 -8.25 -2.91 -3.18
N TYR A 66 -7.65 -1.79 -3.58
CA TYR A 66 -7.40 -1.50 -4.99
C TYR A 66 -6.45 -2.53 -5.62
N ALA A 67 -5.34 -2.86 -4.93
CA ALA A 67 -4.36 -3.82 -5.40
C ALA A 67 -4.95 -5.23 -5.59
N MET A 68 -5.79 -5.70 -4.66
CA MET A 68 -6.49 -6.98 -4.78
C MET A 68 -7.45 -6.99 -5.96
N LYS A 69 -8.19 -5.90 -6.20
CA LYS A 69 -9.13 -5.78 -7.32
C LYS A 69 -8.39 -5.83 -8.66
N GLU A 70 -7.30 -5.08 -8.77
CA GLU A 70 -6.49 -5.01 -9.98
C GLU A 70 -5.75 -6.34 -10.23
N GLY A 71 -5.18 -6.92 -9.16
CA GLY A 71 -4.54 -8.23 -9.21
C GLY A 71 -5.49 -9.33 -9.68
N ALA A 72 -6.72 -9.37 -9.14
CA ALA A 72 -7.72 -10.34 -9.58
C ALA A 72 -8.13 -10.15 -11.05
N ALA A 73 -8.30 -8.89 -11.51
CA ALA A 73 -8.65 -8.61 -12.90
C ALA A 73 -7.53 -9.02 -13.88
N GLN A 74 -6.28 -8.65 -13.59
CA GLN A 74 -5.14 -9.04 -14.41
C GLN A 74 -4.85 -10.54 -14.36
N GLY A 75 -4.98 -11.15 -13.18
CA GLY A 75 -4.85 -12.59 -12.99
C GLY A 75 -5.85 -13.35 -13.83
N ALA A 76 -7.14 -12.98 -13.78
CA ALA A 76 -8.18 -13.62 -14.59
C ALA A 76 -7.91 -13.46 -16.10
N ALA A 77 -7.51 -12.26 -16.55
CA ALA A 77 -7.20 -12.02 -17.96
C ALA A 77 -6.00 -12.87 -18.45
N LYS A 78 -4.92 -12.93 -17.66
CA LYS A 78 -3.72 -13.72 -18.00
C LYS A 78 -3.97 -15.22 -17.90
N GLY A 79 -4.71 -15.69 -16.90
CA GLY A 79 -5.12 -17.08 -16.76
C GLY A 79 -5.97 -17.55 -17.93
N LEU A 80 -6.95 -16.74 -18.34
CA LEU A 80 -7.79 -17.04 -19.52
C LEU A 80 -6.95 -17.13 -20.81
N ALA A 81 -6.05 -16.17 -21.02
CA ALA A 81 -5.17 -16.16 -22.18
C ALA A 81 -4.25 -17.39 -22.21
N GLU A 82 -3.73 -17.80 -21.05
CA GLU A 82 -2.87 -18.98 -20.97
C GLU A 82 -3.64 -20.29 -21.15
N GLY A 83 -4.81 -20.43 -20.54
CA GLY A 83 -5.69 -21.60 -20.76
C GLY A 83 -6.05 -21.75 -22.24
N MET A 84 -6.35 -20.64 -22.91
CA MET A 84 -6.59 -20.62 -24.36
C MET A 84 -5.34 -21.04 -25.15
N ARG A 85 -4.16 -20.50 -24.81
CA ARG A 85 -2.89 -20.83 -25.46
C ARG A 85 -2.56 -22.32 -25.35
N VAL A 86 -2.80 -22.91 -24.17
CA VAL A 86 -2.60 -24.35 -23.93
C VAL A 86 -3.55 -25.16 -24.80
N THR A 87 -4.85 -24.86 -24.78
CA THR A 87 -5.85 -25.57 -25.59
C THR A 87 -5.51 -25.52 -27.08
N ILE A 88 -5.24 -24.33 -27.64
CA ILE A 88 -4.88 -24.15 -29.05
C ILE A 88 -3.56 -24.88 -29.37
N GLY A 89 -2.57 -24.78 -28.49
CA GLY A 89 -1.28 -25.44 -28.67
C GLY A 89 -1.39 -26.96 -28.73
N VAL A 90 -2.22 -27.56 -27.86
CA VAL A 90 -2.47 -29.00 -27.86
C VAL A 90 -3.28 -29.42 -29.08
N LEU A 91 -4.30 -28.66 -29.47
CA LEU A 91 -5.09 -28.95 -30.68
C LEU A 91 -4.23 -28.90 -31.96
N LYS A 92 -3.31 -27.93 -32.07
CA LYS A 92 -2.35 -27.87 -33.18
C LYS A 92 -1.47 -29.12 -33.25
N LYS A 93 -0.98 -29.61 -32.10
CA LYS A 93 -0.19 -30.86 -32.04
C LYS A 93 -0.99 -32.10 -32.47
N HIS A 94 -2.29 -32.12 -32.21
CA HIS A 94 -3.19 -33.20 -32.64
C HIS A 94 -3.65 -33.06 -34.10
N GLY A 95 -3.08 -32.13 -34.88
CA GLY A 95 -3.42 -31.96 -36.30
C GLY A 95 -4.73 -31.22 -36.56
N VAL A 96 -5.38 -30.66 -35.54
CA VAL A 96 -6.63 -29.89 -35.72
C VAL A 96 -6.38 -28.61 -36.53
N GLY A 97 -5.16 -28.07 -36.49
CA GLY A 97 -4.79 -26.92 -37.32
C GLY A 97 -4.78 -27.20 -38.83
N GLU A 98 -4.54 -28.45 -39.22
CA GLU A 98 -4.61 -28.89 -40.62
C GLU A 98 -6.06 -29.22 -41.02
N LEU A 99 -6.86 -29.73 -40.07
CA LEU A 99 -8.26 -30.05 -40.32
C LEU A 99 -9.15 -28.79 -40.38
N CYS A 100 -8.97 -27.86 -39.45
CA CYS A 100 -9.83 -26.69 -39.23
C CYS A 100 -9.06 -25.53 -38.58
N PRO A 101 -8.34 -24.71 -39.36
CA PRO A 101 -7.68 -23.51 -38.84
C PRO A 101 -8.69 -22.49 -38.27
N GLU A 102 -9.87 -22.37 -38.89
CA GLU A 102 -10.96 -21.48 -38.44
C GLU A 102 -11.42 -21.77 -37.01
N LEU A 103 -11.40 -23.03 -36.58
CA LEU A 103 -11.78 -23.41 -35.21
C LEU A 103 -10.77 -22.85 -34.21
N LEU A 104 -9.47 -22.90 -34.52
CA LEU A 104 -8.43 -22.39 -33.64
C LEU A 104 -8.52 -20.87 -33.45
N GLU A 105 -8.94 -20.15 -34.50
CA GLU A 105 -9.21 -18.71 -34.45
C GLU A 105 -10.52 -18.39 -33.72
N SER A 106 -11.50 -19.29 -33.79
CA SER A 106 -12.79 -19.13 -33.10
C SER A 106 -12.70 -19.33 -31.58
N ILE A 107 -11.74 -20.14 -31.12
CA ILE A 107 -11.47 -20.37 -29.70
C ILE A 107 -10.94 -19.07 -29.08
N GLY A 108 -11.68 -18.55 -28.11
CA GLY A 108 -11.40 -17.30 -27.42
C GLY A 108 -12.18 -16.09 -27.93
N SER A 109 -12.60 -16.09 -29.19
CA SER A 109 -13.43 -15.01 -29.75
C SER A 109 -14.92 -15.34 -29.70
N LYS A 110 -15.32 -16.54 -30.13
CA LYS A 110 -16.72 -16.98 -30.16
C LYS A 110 -16.97 -18.18 -29.26
N ILE A 111 -15.99 -19.07 -29.14
CA ILE A 111 -16.10 -20.30 -28.35
C ILE A 111 -15.19 -20.17 -27.14
N HIS A 112 -15.75 -20.36 -25.95
CA HIS A 112 -14.95 -20.38 -24.73
C HIS A 112 -14.08 -21.64 -24.70
N TYR A 113 -12.79 -21.51 -24.34
CA TYR A 113 -11.85 -22.64 -24.38
C TYR A 113 -12.25 -23.80 -23.46
N THR A 114 -13.09 -23.55 -22.45
CA THR A 114 -13.59 -24.60 -21.54
C THR A 114 -14.76 -25.39 -22.11
N ASP A 115 -15.33 -24.97 -23.25
CA ASP A 115 -16.45 -25.66 -23.86
C ASP A 115 -15.96 -26.85 -24.69
N ALA A 116 -15.59 -27.92 -23.98
CA ALA A 116 -15.16 -29.16 -24.61
C ALA A 116 -16.23 -29.74 -25.53
N GLY A 117 -17.52 -29.51 -25.25
CA GLY A 117 -18.64 -30.04 -26.03
C GLY A 117 -18.73 -29.39 -27.41
N GLN A 118 -18.77 -28.06 -27.46
CA GLN A 118 -18.83 -27.32 -28.73
C GLN A 118 -17.58 -27.54 -29.57
N ILE A 119 -16.39 -27.50 -28.95
CA ILE A 119 -15.13 -27.72 -29.66
C ILE A 119 -15.11 -29.14 -30.26
N SER A 120 -15.49 -30.16 -29.49
CA SER A 120 -15.54 -31.54 -29.98
C SER A 120 -16.55 -31.71 -31.11
N LYS A 121 -17.73 -31.09 -31.00
CA LYS A 121 -18.77 -31.17 -32.03
C LYS A 121 -18.27 -30.60 -33.37
N ILE A 122 -17.59 -29.46 -33.34
CA ILE A 122 -17.07 -28.84 -34.57
C ILE A 122 -15.98 -29.71 -35.19
N ILE A 123 -15.07 -30.26 -34.37
CA ILE A 123 -14.02 -31.18 -34.83
C ILE A 123 -14.65 -32.41 -35.49
N LEU A 124 -15.68 -33.01 -34.88
CA LEU A 124 -16.37 -34.19 -35.41
C LEU A 124 -17.05 -33.89 -36.76
N GLN A 125 -17.83 -32.81 -36.84
CA GLN A 125 -18.53 -32.43 -38.08
C GLN A 125 -17.55 -32.20 -39.25
N LYS A 126 -16.43 -31.54 -38.95
CA LYS A 126 -15.41 -31.25 -39.96
C LYS A 126 -14.61 -32.50 -40.33
N LEU A 127 -14.35 -33.39 -39.37
CA LEU A 127 -13.72 -34.68 -39.63
C LEU A 127 -14.60 -35.57 -40.51
N GLU A 128 -15.91 -35.64 -40.25
CA GLU A 128 -16.88 -36.37 -41.07
C GLU A 128 -16.93 -35.82 -42.51
N THR A 129 -16.98 -34.49 -42.63
CA THR A 129 -16.97 -33.81 -43.94
C THR A 129 -15.67 -34.11 -44.71
N TYR A 130 -14.53 -34.02 -44.03
CA TYR A 130 -13.21 -34.27 -44.62
C TYR A 130 -13.05 -35.73 -45.06
N CYS A 131 -13.48 -36.67 -44.23
CA CYS A 131 -13.40 -38.10 -44.51
C CYS A 131 -14.45 -38.59 -45.53
N GLY A 132 -15.55 -37.85 -45.72
CA GLY A 132 -16.58 -38.16 -46.71
C GLY A 132 -16.24 -37.72 -48.14
N LEU A 133 -15.23 -36.86 -48.34
CA LEU A 133 -14.94 -36.24 -49.64
C LEU A 133 -14.17 -37.13 -50.63
N GLY A 134 -13.73 -38.33 -50.26
CA GLY A 134 -13.12 -39.32 -51.17
C GLY A 134 -11.77 -38.93 -51.82
N SER A 135 -11.42 -37.65 -51.86
CA SER A 135 -10.15 -37.10 -52.36
C SER A 135 -9.83 -35.83 -51.55
N THR A 136 -8.63 -35.74 -51.00
CA THR A 136 -8.25 -34.62 -50.11
C THR A 136 -7.39 -33.59 -50.86
N PRO A 137 -7.69 -32.28 -50.76
CA PRO A 137 -6.94 -31.22 -51.43
C PRO A 137 -5.47 -31.11 -50.98
N ASP A 138 -5.15 -31.51 -49.75
CA ASP A 138 -3.86 -31.24 -49.09
C ASP A 138 -2.92 -32.45 -49.01
N GLY A 139 -3.25 -33.56 -49.69
CA GLY A 139 -2.42 -34.78 -49.70
C GLY A 139 -2.43 -35.61 -48.41
N LEU A 140 -3.09 -35.16 -47.33
CA LEU A 140 -3.32 -35.96 -46.12
C LEU A 140 -4.58 -36.82 -46.29
N SER A 141 -4.46 -38.15 -46.18
CA SER A 141 -5.63 -39.04 -46.19
C SER A 141 -6.47 -38.88 -44.91
N CYS A 142 -7.76 -39.24 -44.96
CA CYS A 142 -8.61 -39.33 -43.77
C CYS A 142 -7.94 -40.16 -42.65
N MET A 143 -7.26 -41.23 -43.05
CA MET A 143 -6.50 -42.08 -42.14
C MET A 143 -5.33 -41.32 -41.49
N GLY A 144 -4.60 -40.49 -42.25
CA GLY A 144 -3.51 -39.67 -41.74
C GLY A 144 -3.96 -38.63 -40.70
N ILE A 145 -5.10 -37.97 -40.92
CA ILE A 145 -5.68 -37.05 -39.92
C ILE A 145 -6.12 -37.82 -38.68
N ARG A 146 -6.76 -38.98 -38.83
CA ARG A 146 -7.16 -39.83 -37.69
C ARG A 146 -5.94 -40.31 -36.90
N THR A 147 -4.82 -40.62 -37.55
CA THR A 147 -3.55 -40.91 -36.88
C THR A 147 -3.06 -39.71 -36.08
N LYS A 148 -3.06 -38.49 -36.66
CA LYS A 148 -2.62 -37.26 -35.97
C LYS A 148 -3.51 -36.89 -34.78
N LEU A 149 -4.81 -37.16 -34.88
CA LEU A 149 -5.77 -36.99 -33.78
C LEU A 149 -5.63 -38.07 -32.69
N GLY A 150 -4.77 -39.07 -32.87
CA GLY A 150 -4.61 -40.18 -31.92
C GLY A 150 -5.75 -41.20 -31.96
N LEU A 151 -6.59 -41.17 -33.00
CA LEU A 151 -7.73 -42.07 -33.17
C LEU A 151 -7.33 -43.48 -33.62
N ILE A 152 -6.11 -43.67 -34.14
CA ILE A 152 -5.60 -44.98 -34.58
C ILE A 152 -4.58 -45.48 -33.58
N ILE A 153 -4.91 -46.58 -32.88
CA ILE A 153 -4.01 -47.25 -31.95
C ILE A 153 -3.11 -48.18 -32.77
N SER A 154 -1.79 -48.11 -32.56
CA SER A 154 -0.87 -49.10 -33.14
C SER A 154 -1.11 -50.47 -32.48
N GLY A 155 -1.60 -51.42 -33.27
CA GLY A 155 -2.02 -52.76 -32.84
C GLY A 155 -3.43 -53.08 -33.34
N ASN A 156 -3.75 -54.36 -33.56
CA ASN A 156 -5.02 -54.87 -34.12
C ASN A 156 -6.29 -54.59 -33.26
N ARG A 157 -6.35 -53.49 -32.49
CA ARG A 157 -7.54 -53.06 -31.75
C ARG A 157 -8.37 -52.16 -32.64
N GLN A 158 -9.66 -52.46 -32.75
CA GLN A 158 -10.61 -51.59 -33.42
C GLN A 158 -10.67 -50.26 -32.66
N PRO A 159 -10.38 -49.13 -33.32
CA PRO A 159 -10.36 -47.84 -32.65
C PRO A 159 -11.76 -47.48 -32.12
N PRO A 160 -11.87 -46.83 -30.95
CA PRO A 160 -13.16 -46.37 -30.45
C PRO A 160 -13.79 -45.39 -31.45
N PRO A 161 -15.13 -45.33 -31.54
CA PRO A 161 -15.80 -44.36 -32.40
C PRO A 161 -15.37 -42.93 -32.10
N ASP A 162 -15.20 -42.13 -33.16
CA ASP A 162 -14.68 -40.75 -33.08
C ASP A 162 -15.50 -39.89 -32.10
N TYR A 163 -16.82 -40.08 -32.08
CA TYR A 163 -17.76 -39.37 -31.21
C TYR A 163 -17.58 -39.67 -29.72
N ILE A 164 -16.81 -40.71 -29.34
CA ILE A 164 -16.46 -41.02 -27.96
C ILE A 164 -15.08 -40.45 -27.62
N TYR A 165 -14.11 -40.68 -28.50
CA TYR A 165 -12.71 -40.32 -28.23
C TYR A 165 -12.49 -38.81 -28.25
N ILE A 166 -13.00 -38.09 -29.26
CA ILE A 166 -12.75 -36.65 -29.40
C ILE A 166 -13.29 -35.87 -28.19
N PRO A 167 -14.51 -36.13 -27.68
CA PRO A 167 -14.97 -35.50 -26.45
C PRO A 167 -14.16 -35.85 -25.21
N GLN A 168 -13.66 -37.09 -25.08
CA GLN A 168 -12.80 -37.47 -23.96
C GLN A 168 -11.45 -36.75 -24.01
N MET A 169 -10.80 -36.76 -25.17
CA MET A 169 -9.57 -36.01 -25.41
C MET A 169 -9.77 -34.53 -25.09
N MET A 170 -10.87 -33.93 -25.57
CA MET A 170 -11.14 -32.52 -25.31
C MET A 170 -11.39 -32.23 -23.84
N LYS A 171 -12.08 -33.12 -23.10
CA LYS A 171 -12.24 -32.99 -21.64
C LYS A 171 -10.89 -32.96 -20.93
N GLU A 172 -9.96 -33.84 -21.30
CA GLU A 172 -8.60 -33.87 -20.74
C GLU A 172 -7.81 -32.59 -21.07
N ILE A 173 -7.91 -32.09 -22.30
CA ILE A 173 -7.27 -30.85 -22.74
C ILE A 173 -7.81 -29.67 -21.93
N VAL A 174 -9.13 -29.53 -21.84
CA VAL A 174 -9.79 -28.47 -21.08
C VAL A 174 -9.43 -28.56 -19.61
N TYR A 175 -9.40 -29.76 -19.03
CA TYR A 175 -9.03 -29.96 -17.63
C TYR A 175 -7.62 -29.46 -17.36
N LYS A 176 -6.63 -29.87 -18.18
CA LYS A 176 -5.24 -29.40 -18.05
C LYS A 176 -5.12 -27.90 -18.30
N ALA A 177 -5.80 -27.37 -19.32
CA ALA A 177 -5.82 -25.94 -19.61
C ALA A 177 -6.42 -25.13 -18.46
N LYS A 178 -7.46 -25.63 -17.80
CA LYS A 178 -8.06 -25.01 -16.62
C LYS A 178 -7.10 -25.01 -15.43
N LEU A 179 -6.42 -26.12 -15.17
CA LEU A 179 -5.39 -26.17 -14.12
C LEU A 179 -4.28 -25.14 -14.36
N THR A 180 -3.79 -25.03 -15.60
CA THR A 180 -2.79 -24.01 -15.95
C THR A 180 -3.35 -22.59 -15.84
N ALA A 181 -4.60 -22.37 -16.26
CA ALA A 181 -5.26 -21.08 -16.14
C ALA A 181 -5.44 -20.66 -14.67
N ASP A 182 -5.84 -21.59 -13.80
CA ASP A 182 -6.03 -21.35 -12.38
C ASP A 182 -4.69 -21.05 -11.67
N ASP A 183 -3.63 -21.81 -12.01
CA ASP A 183 -2.27 -21.58 -11.50
C ASP A 183 -1.70 -20.21 -11.91
N VAL A 184 -1.86 -19.85 -13.20
CA VAL A 184 -1.46 -18.54 -13.69
C VAL A 184 -2.30 -17.43 -13.10
N THR A 185 -3.62 -17.63 -12.96
CA THR A 185 -4.52 -16.67 -12.30
C THR A 185 -4.05 -16.39 -10.90
N LYS A 186 -3.78 -17.44 -10.12
CA LYS A 186 -3.29 -17.33 -8.74
C LYS A 186 -1.94 -16.61 -8.68
N THR A 187 -0.97 -17.09 -9.45
CA THR A 187 0.41 -16.55 -9.47
C THR A 187 0.44 -15.07 -9.86
N ILE A 188 -0.30 -14.70 -10.91
CA ILE A 188 -0.35 -13.31 -11.37
C ILE A 188 -1.14 -12.44 -10.41
N SER A 189 -2.27 -12.92 -9.87
CA SER A 189 -3.04 -12.17 -8.88
C SER A 189 -2.21 -11.84 -7.64
N GLU A 190 -1.49 -12.83 -7.11
CA GLU A 190 -0.60 -12.67 -5.95
C GLU A 190 0.55 -11.69 -6.27
N ARG A 191 1.22 -11.89 -7.42
CA ARG A 191 2.34 -11.02 -7.84
C ARG A 191 1.91 -9.58 -8.04
N VAL A 192 0.82 -9.34 -8.79
CA VAL A 192 0.33 -7.99 -9.06
C VAL A 192 -0.15 -7.32 -7.78
N THR A 193 -0.84 -8.06 -6.90
CA THR A 193 -1.26 -7.55 -5.60
C THR A 193 -0.06 -7.15 -4.75
N ASP A 194 0.99 -7.99 -4.67
CA ASP A 194 2.20 -7.69 -3.88
C ASP A 194 2.96 -6.48 -4.44
N ILE A 195 3.19 -6.42 -5.75
CA ILE A 195 3.86 -5.29 -6.41
C ILE A 195 3.10 -3.98 -6.15
N LEU A 196 1.80 -3.96 -6.40
CA LEU A 196 0.99 -2.76 -6.27
C LEU A 196 0.82 -2.33 -4.81
N THR A 197 0.67 -3.29 -3.89
CA THR A 197 0.63 -3.00 -2.44
C THR A 197 1.94 -2.38 -1.97
N ARG A 198 3.10 -2.91 -2.39
CA ARG A 198 4.42 -2.35 -2.04
C ARG A 198 4.61 -0.96 -2.61
N GLN A 199 4.25 -0.76 -3.89
CA GLN A 199 4.37 0.53 -4.54
C GLN A 199 3.52 1.58 -3.81
N GLN A 200 2.23 1.31 -3.61
CA GLN A 200 1.33 2.23 -2.92
C GLN A 200 1.76 2.48 -1.47
N THR A 201 2.20 1.45 -0.75
CA THR A 201 2.72 1.61 0.62
C THR A 201 3.96 2.51 0.65
N SER A 202 4.85 2.41 -0.35
CA SER A 202 6.03 3.26 -0.46
C SER A 202 5.67 4.72 -0.76
N GLU A 203 4.68 4.96 -1.62
CA GLU A 203 4.17 6.31 -1.94
C GLU A 203 3.49 6.95 -0.73
N ILE A 204 2.67 6.18 0.01
CA ILE A 204 2.04 6.63 1.27
C ILE A 204 3.11 6.92 2.33
N ALA A 205 4.13 6.06 2.46
CA ALA A 205 5.23 6.26 3.41
C ALA A 205 6.06 7.52 3.08
N ALA A 206 6.33 7.78 1.80
CA ALA A 206 7.01 8.99 1.36
C ALA A 206 6.20 10.25 1.67
N THR A 207 4.89 10.21 1.42
CA THR A 207 3.96 11.31 1.75
C THR A 207 3.86 11.54 3.26
N TYR A 208 3.82 10.46 4.04
CA TYR A 208 3.82 10.55 5.50
C TYR A 208 5.13 11.17 6.03
N ALA A 209 6.29 10.73 5.51
CA ALA A 209 7.59 11.25 5.90
C ALA A 209 7.72 12.74 5.58
N SER A 210 7.19 13.19 4.43
CA SER A 210 7.22 14.60 4.04
C SER A 210 6.40 15.50 4.98
N TRP A 211 5.31 14.98 5.56
CA TRP A 211 4.51 15.72 6.56
C TRP A 211 5.11 15.64 7.97
N GLN A 212 5.79 14.55 8.32
CA GLN A 212 6.35 14.36 9.67
C GLN A 212 7.55 15.28 9.96
N ILE A 213 8.44 15.47 8.98
CA ILE A 213 9.66 16.31 9.12
C ILE A 213 9.33 17.76 9.54
N PRO A 214 8.46 18.52 8.84
CA PRO A 214 8.16 19.90 9.20
C PRO A 214 7.43 20.01 10.54
N ILE A 215 6.59 19.05 10.90
CA ILE A 215 5.91 19.01 12.21
C ILE A 215 6.95 18.89 13.34
N ILE A 216 7.91 17.97 13.22
CA ILE A 216 8.98 17.80 14.22
C ILE A 216 9.85 19.06 14.31
N ALA A 217 10.25 19.62 13.16
CA ALA A 217 11.06 20.83 13.12
C ALA A 217 10.37 22.01 13.81
N SER A 218 9.05 22.14 13.64
CA SER A 218 8.25 23.20 14.28
C SER A 218 8.20 23.05 15.80
N ILE A 219 8.06 21.83 16.32
CA ILE A 219 8.08 21.55 17.76
C ILE A 219 9.46 21.87 18.36
N VAL A 220 10.54 21.44 17.71
CA VAL A 220 11.91 21.73 18.16
C VAL A 220 12.16 23.24 18.20
N ALA A 221 11.72 23.98 17.18
CA ALA A 221 11.87 25.43 17.15
C ALA A 221 11.17 26.12 18.34
N ILE A 222 9.95 25.70 18.69
CA ILE A 222 9.20 26.23 19.85
C ILE A 222 9.97 25.96 21.16
N VAL A 223 10.47 24.73 21.36
CA VAL A 223 11.22 24.36 22.57
C VAL A 223 12.49 25.20 22.71
N VAL A 224 13.21 25.46 21.61
CA VAL A 224 14.41 26.31 21.62
C VAL A 224 14.09 27.76 22.01
N ILE A 225 13.00 28.34 21.48
CA ILE A 225 12.57 29.71 21.84
C ILE A 225 12.28 29.80 23.35
N ILE A 226 11.57 28.82 23.92
CA ILE A 226 11.26 28.77 25.35
C ILE A 226 12.55 28.65 26.18
N LEU A 227 13.48 27.78 25.79
CA LEU A 227 14.79 27.63 26.44
C LEU A 227 15.54 28.96 26.49
N VAL A 228 15.57 29.70 25.39
CA VAL A 228 16.19 31.04 25.32
C VAL A 228 15.49 32.03 26.25
N MET A 229 14.15 32.07 26.26
CA MET A 229 13.39 32.94 27.17
C MET A 229 13.68 32.63 28.64
N VAL A 230 13.77 31.36 29.01
CA VAL A 230 14.11 30.92 30.38
C VAL A 230 15.52 31.35 30.76
N ILE A 231 16.51 31.18 29.87
CA ILE A 231 17.90 31.62 30.12
C ILE A 231 17.96 33.14 30.32
N ILE A 232 17.36 33.93 29.42
CA ILE A 232 17.32 35.40 29.54
C ILE A 232 16.63 35.81 30.85
N TYR A 233 15.51 35.19 31.19
CA TYR A 233 14.79 35.43 32.43
C TYR A 233 15.66 35.17 33.67
N LEU A 234 16.36 34.02 33.72
CA LEU A 234 17.24 33.68 34.83
C LEU A 234 18.39 34.69 34.98
N VAL A 235 18.98 35.15 33.88
CA VAL A 235 20.04 36.17 33.88
C VAL A 235 19.53 37.51 34.41
N LEU A 236 18.37 37.99 33.93
CA LEU A 236 17.77 39.25 34.39
C LEU A 236 17.42 39.19 35.87
N ARG A 237 16.86 38.06 36.32
CA ARG A 237 16.51 37.82 37.71
C ARG A 237 17.74 37.78 38.61
N TYR A 238 18.79 37.11 38.18
CA TYR A 238 20.06 37.06 38.90
C TYR A 238 20.67 38.47 39.06
N ARG A 239 20.64 39.29 37.99
CA ARG A 239 21.11 40.69 38.04
C ARG A 239 20.30 41.56 39.01
N ARG A 240 18.97 41.46 39.01
CA ARG A 240 18.11 42.22 39.95
C ARG A 240 18.46 41.88 41.40
N LYS A 241 18.56 40.59 41.74
CA LYS A 241 18.95 40.15 43.10
C LYS A 241 20.34 40.65 43.51
N LYS A 242 21.32 40.61 42.60
CA LYS A 242 22.69 41.10 42.89
C LYS A 242 22.71 42.61 43.16
N LYS A 243 21.96 43.42 42.39
CA LYS A 243 21.84 44.86 42.65
C LYS A 243 21.23 45.15 44.03
N MET A 244 20.17 44.43 44.40
CA MET A 244 19.51 44.64 45.70
C MET A 244 20.41 44.23 46.88
N LYS A 245 21.12 43.09 46.77
CA LYS A 245 22.10 42.67 47.80
C LYS A 245 23.21 43.69 48.02
N LYS A 246 23.75 44.27 46.93
CA LYS A 246 24.76 45.34 47.03
C LYS A 246 24.20 46.57 47.74
N LYS A 247 22.99 47.02 47.39
CA LYS A 247 22.34 48.18 48.05
C LYS A 247 22.17 47.95 49.56
N LEU A 248 21.79 46.74 49.97
CA LEU A 248 21.60 46.39 51.38
C LEU A 248 22.91 46.43 52.19
N GLN A 249 24.03 46.03 51.57
CA GLN A 249 25.36 46.13 52.19
C GLN A 249 25.83 47.58 52.35
N TYR A 250 25.59 48.45 51.35
CA TYR A 250 25.93 49.88 51.45
C TYR A 250 25.17 50.59 52.57
N ILE A 251 23.89 50.26 52.79
CA ILE A 251 23.09 50.85 53.87
C ILE A 251 23.63 50.42 55.24
N LYS A 252 24.00 49.13 55.40
CA LYS A 252 24.58 48.64 56.66
C LYS A 252 25.89 49.34 57.03
N LEU A 253 26.76 49.59 56.05
CA LEU A 253 28.03 50.32 56.23
C LEU A 253 27.87 51.80 56.58
N LEU A 254 26.69 52.39 56.32
CA LEU A 254 26.36 53.78 56.66
C LEU A 254 25.61 53.91 58.00
N GLU A 255 25.26 52.78 58.61
CA GLU A 255 24.52 52.68 59.87
C GLU A 255 25.43 52.41 61.08
N GLU A 256 26.64 51.86 60.85
CA GLU A 256 27.80 52.00 61.74
C GLU A 256 28.41 53.40 61.65
#